data_AF-A0A316NGR3-F1
#
_entry.id   AF-A0A316NGR3-F1
#
_cell.length_a   1.000
_cell.length_b   1.000
_cell.length_c   1.000
_cell.angle_alpha   90.00
_cell.angle_beta   90.00
_cell.angle_gamma   90.00
#
_symmetry.space_group_name_H-M   'P 1'
#
loop_
_entity.id
_entity.type
_entity.pdbx_description
1 polymer ?
#
loop_
_entity_poly.entity_id
_entity_poly.type
_entity_poly.pdbx_seq_one_letter_code
_entity_poly.pdbx_strand_id
1 'polypeptide(L)'
;MKGSYYTNMELQQLNIIQSVIDRKRTGKEAASALKISERQIWRKVKSVKENGKIGIKHKNHFHQPSHTIPENIKKKIIELKCSQDYCDTNFTHFKELLEERENIMISYTALYNILTTQGIKSKKKHKDRKTHRRRKRKEYEGELVQADGTPFDWFQNGHKYS
;
A
#
# COMPACT_ATOMS: atom_id res chain seq x y z
N MET A 1 17.22 -17.05 0.07
CA MET A 1 16.79 -18.19 0.92
C MET A 1 15.30 -18.06 1.18
N LYS A 2 14.52 -19.14 0.97
CA LYS A 2 13.06 -19.14 1.21
C LYS A 2 12.81 -18.76 2.68
N GLY A 3 11.95 -17.77 2.91
CA GLY A 3 11.77 -17.11 4.21
C GLY A 3 11.56 -18.10 5.36
N SER A 4 12.58 -18.21 6.22
CA SER A 4 12.67 -19.13 7.35
C SER A 4 11.93 -18.65 8.61
N TYR A 5 11.07 -17.65 8.48
CA TYR A 5 10.25 -17.18 9.60
C TYR A 5 8.96 -17.98 9.67
N TYR A 6 8.59 -18.41 10.87
CA TYR A 6 7.33 -19.06 11.16
C TYR A 6 6.56 -18.19 12.13
N THR A 7 5.26 -18.07 11.91
CA THR A 7 4.37 -17.45 12.90
C THR A 7 4.21 -18.37 14.10
N ASN A 8 3.88 -17.81 15.28
CA ASN A 8 3.62 -18.61 16.48
C ASN A 8 2.53 -19.69 16.24
N MET A 9 1.53 -19.37 15.41
CA MET A 9 0.48 -20.32 15.03
C MET A 9 1.03 -21.47 14.17
N GLU A 10 1.90 -21.18 13.20
CA GLU A 10 2.53 -22.22 12.38
C GLU A 10 3.45 -23.12 13.21
N LEU A 11 4.17 -22.57 14.19
CA LEU A 11 5.00 -23.34 15.12
C LEU A 11 4.13 -24.25 16.01
N GLN A 12 3.03 -23.74 16.56
CA GLN A 12 2.10 -24.54 17.35
C GLN A 12 1.49 -25.68 16.52
N GLN A 13 1.08 -25.38 15.28
CA GLN A 13 0.57 -26.39 14.35
C GLN A 13 1.63 -27.46 14.05
N LEU A 14 2.87 -27.04 13.80
CA LEU A 14 3.98 -27.95 13.55
C LEU A 14 4.21 -28.89 14.73
N ASN A 15 4.22 -28.39 15.96
CA ASN A 15 4.38 -29.21 17.17
C ASN A 15 3.26 -30.24 17.33
N ILE A 16 2.01 -29.83 17.08
CA ILE A 16 0.85 -30.73 17.17
C ILE A 16 0.92 -31.81 16.09
N ILE A 17 1.27 -31.45 14.85
CA ILE A 17 1.40 -32.41 13.75
C ILE A 17 2.58 -33.35 13.97
N GLN A 18 3.71 -32.85 14.48
CA GLN A 18 4.84 -33.69 14.85
C GLN A 18 4.45 -34.70 15.93
N SER A 19 3.64 -34.31 16.91
CA SER A 19 3.12 -35.22 17.93
C SER A 19 2.24 -36.34 17.34
N VAL A 20 1.51 -36.08 16.26
CA VAL A 20 0.75 -37.10 15.52
C VAL A 20 1.69 -38.01 14.72
N ILE A 21 2.74 -37.46 14.11
CA ILE A 21 3.76 -38.24 13.38
C ILE A 21 4.50 -39.18 14.34
N ASP A 22 4.87 -38.69 15.52
CA ASP A 22 5.55 -39.42 16.60
C ASP A 22 4.62 -40.44 17.30
N ARG A 23 3.35 -40.55 16.87
CA ARG A 23 2.31 -41.40 17.48
C ARG A 23 2.01 -41.08 18.95
N LYS A 24 2.31 -39.87 19.40
CA LYS A 24 2.00 -39.37 20.77
C LYS A 24 0.58 -38.80 20.90
N ARG A 25 -0.07 -38.48 19.79
CA ARG A 25 -1.47 -37.99 19.74
C ARG A 25 -2.23 -38.63 18.59
N THR A 26 -3.53 -38.80 18.78
CA THR A 26 -4.42 -39.27 17.72
C THR A 26 -4.80 -38.15 16.74
N GLY A 27 -5.22 -38.52 15.53
CA GLY A 27 -5.71 -37.55 14.54
C GLY A 27 -6.91 -36.73 15.05
N LYS A 28 -7.79 -37.34 15.85
CA LYS A 28 -8.96 -36.71 16.48
C LYS A 28 -8.59 -35.70 17.56
N GLU A 29 -7.60 -36.01 18.40
CA GLU A 29 -7.07 -35.07 19.40
C GLU A 29 -6.43 -33.85 18.73
N ALA A 30 -5.64 -34.08 17.67
CA ALA A 30 -5.01 -33.01 16.93
C ALA A 30 -6.02 -32.13 16.18
N ALA A 31 -7.07 -32.73 15.62
CA ALA A 31 -8.20 -32.03 15.01
C ALA A 31 -8.91 -31.10 16.02
N SER A 32 -9.16 -31.61 17.22
CA SER A 32 -9.78 -30.83 18.31
C SER A 32 -8.88 -29.69 18.79
N ALA A 33 -7.58 -29.93 18.95
CA ALA A 33 -6.61 -28.93 19.38
C ALA A 33 -6.43 -27.79 18.36
N LEU A 34 -6.49 -28.10 17.06
CA LEU A 34 -6.32 -27.13 15.98
C LEU A 34 -7.64 -26.57 15.43
N LYS A 35 -8.80 -27.06 15.90
CA LYS A 35 -10.13 -26.71 15.40
C LYS A 35 -10.28 -26.88 13.89
N ILE A 36 -9.73 -27.98 13.34
CA ILE A 36 -9.81 -28.33 11.92
C ILE A 36 -10.26 -29.77 11.74
N SER A 37 -10.74 -30.12 10.54
CA SER A 37 -11.16 -31.49 10.26
C SER A 37 -10.01 -32.49 10.34
N GLU A 38 -10.32 -33.73 10.75
CA GLU A 38 -9.35 -34.83 10.79
C GLU A 38 -8.72 -35.08 9.40
N ARG A 39 -9.49 -34.93 8.32
CA ARG A 39 -8.98 -35.00 6.94
C ARG A 39 -7.88 -33.97 6.68
N GLN A 40 -8.05 -32.75 7.19
CA GLN A 40 -7.06 -31.68 7.04
C GLN A 40 -5.79 -31.95 7.86
N ILE A 41 -5.92 -32.58 9.03
CA ILE A 41 -4.78 -33.08 9.81
C ILE A 41 -3.97 -34.07 8.99
N TRP A 42 -4.60 -35.10 8.43
CA TRP A 42 -3.91 -36.11 7.62
C TRP A 42 -3.26 -35.53 6.37
N ARG A 43 -3.90 -34.54 5.72
CA ARG A 43 -3.28 -33.78 4.60
C ARG A 43 -2.02 -33.04 5.05
N LYS A 44 -2.04 -32.38 6.22
CA LYS A 44 -0.87 -31.69 6.77
C LYS A 44 0.23 -32.67 7.20
N VAL A 45 -0.13 -33.78 7.85
CA VAL A 45 0.81 -34.87 8.19
C VAL A 45 1.52 -35.38 6.94
N LYS A 46 0.79 -35.68 5.87
CA LYS A 46 1.38 -36.07 4.57
C LYS A 46 2.34 -35.00 4.05
N SER A 47 1.91 -33.73 4.03
CA SER A 47 2.73 -32.63 3.55
C SER A 47 4.02 -32.42 4.36
N VAL A 48 3.97 -32.61 5.68
CA VAL A 48 5.13 -32.49 6.58
C VAL A 48 6.07 -33.69 6.45
N LYS A 49 5.54 -34.90 6.21
CA LYS A 49 6.39 -36.07 5.91
C LYS A 49 7.16 -35.90 4.60
N GLU A 50 6.53 -35.33 3.57
CA GLU A 50 7.15 -35.14 2.25
C GLU A 50 8.11 -33.94 2.22
N ASN A 51 7.77 -32.82 2.86
CA ASN A 51 8.47 -31.53 2.72
C ASN A 51 9.10 -31.02 4.02
N GLY A 52 9.10 -31.82 5.09
CA GLY A 52 9.55 -31.42 6.42
C GLY A 52 8.75 -30.25 6.99
N LYS A 53 9.42 -29.37 7.74
CA LYS A 53 8.80 -28.20 8.39
C LYS A 53 8.10 -27.26 7.40
N ILE A 54 8.56 -27.20 6.15
CA ILE A 54 7.97 -26.37 5.09
C ILE A 54 6.54 -26.82 4.76
N GLY A 55 6.22 -28.10 4.97
CA GLY A 55 4.90 -28.66 4.71
C GLY A 55 3.77 -28.04 5.54
N ILE A 56 4.07 -27.29 6.60
CA ILE A 56 3.06 -26.55 7.36
C ILE A 56 2.61 -25.27 6.66
N LYS A 57 3.51 -24.65 5.88
CA LYS A 57 3.21 -23.41 5.18
C LYS A 57 2.20 -23.66 4.09
N HIS A 58 1.32 -22.68 3.89
CA HIS A 58 0.39 -22.72 2.78
C HIS A 58 1.15 -22.82 1.45
N LYS A 59 0.69 -23.65 0.51
CA LYS A 59 1.40 -23.84 -0.78
C LYS A 59 1.59 -22.54 -1.55
N ASN A 60 0.60 -21.63 -1.49
CA ASN A 60 0.69 -20.31 -2.13
C ASN A 60 1.69 -19.36 -1.46
N HIS A 61 2.19 -19.64 -0.26
CA HIS A 61 3.20 -18.79 0.40
C HIS A 61 4.46 -18.63 -0.47
N PHE A 62 4.77 -19.65 -1.28
CA PHE A 62 5.96 -19.65 -2.13
C PHE A 62 5.69 -19.22 -3.57
N HIS A 63 4.43 -18.93 -3.92
CA HIS A 63 4.03 -18.60 -5.27
C HIS A 63 3.68 -17.12 -5.35
N GLN A 64 4.25 -16.44 -6.35
CA GLN A 64 3.81 -15.10 -6.71
C GLN A 64 2.58 -15.20 -7.61
N PRO A 65 1.54 -14.37 -7.40
CA PRO A 65 0.40 -14.28 -8.32
C PRO A 65 0.86 -13.98 -9.76
N SER A 66 0.11 -14.45 -10.77
CA SER A 66 0.41 -14.22 -12.20
C SER A 66 0.51 -12.74 -12.57
N HIS A 67 -0.28 -11.89 -11.93
CA HIS A 67 -0.30 -10.44 -12.15
C HIS A 67 0.77 -9.69 -11.34
N THR A 68 1.72 -10.40 -10.72
CA THR A 68 2.82 -9.77 -9.99
C THR A 68 3.74 -9.06 -10.98
N ILE A 69 3.98 -7.78 -10.73
CA ILE A 69 4.96 -7.01 -11.51
C ILE A 69 6.34 -7.68 -11.35
N PRO A 70 7.01 -8.04 -12.46
CA PRO A 70 8.33 -8.64 -12.43
C PRO A 70 9.31 -7.81 -11.62
N GLU A 71 10.15 -8.47 -10.84
CA GLU A 71 11.10 -7.80 -9.95
C GLU A 71 12.09 -6.91 -10.71
N ASN A 72 12.44 -7.28 -11.95
CA ASN A 72 13.26 -6.47 -12.84
C ASN A 72 12.59 -5.12 -13.16
N ILE A 73 11.30 -5.14 -13.49
CA ILE A 73 10.55 -3.91 -13.79
C ILE A 73 10.45 -3.02 -12.54
N LYS A 74 10.22 -3.60 -11.36
CA LYS A 74 10.22 -2.81 -10.11
C LYS A 74 11.55 -2.11 -9.87
N LYS A 75 12.67 -2.82 -10.03
CA LYS A 75 14.01 -2.25 -9.89
C LYS A 75 14.23 -1.12 -10.89
N LYS A 76 13.89 -1.34 -12.17
CA LYS A 76 13.96 -0.31 -13.22
C LYS A 76 13.16 0.93 -12.83
N ILE A 77 11.92 0.78 -12.36
CA ILE A 77 11.08 1.92 -11.92
C ILE A 77 11.73 2.70 -10.77
N ILE A 78 12.34 2.01 -9.80
CA ILE A 78 13.02 2.64 -8.66
C ILE A 78 14.27 3.39 -9.13
N GLU A 79 15.10 2.76 -9.97
CA GLU A 79 16.30 3.36 -10.54
C GLU A 79 15.97 4.61 -11.37
N LEU A 80 14.95 4.52 -12.23
CA LEU A 80 14.44 5.66 -12.99
C LEU A 80 13.97 6.76 -12.05
N LYS A 81 13.23 6.45 -10.98
CA LYS A 81 12.74 7.49 -10.07
C LYS A 81 13.88 8.23 -9.36
N CYS A 82 15.00 7.55 -9.13
CA CYS A 82 16.21 8.12 -8.53
C CYS A 82 17.12 8.84 -9.55
N SER A 83 16.89 8.68 -10.86
CA SER A 83 17.69 9.34 -11.89
C SER A 83 17.39 10.83 -11.98
N GLN A 84 18.33 11.60 -12.53
CA GLN A 84 18.22 13.05 -12.65
C GLN A 84 17.00 13.49 -13.49
N ASP A 85 16.61 12.68 -14.48
CA ASP A 85 15.52 13.00 -15.40
C ASP A 85 14.14 12.96 -14.73
N TYR A 86 13.99 12.14 -13.68
CA TYR A 86 12.70 11.91 -13.03
C TYR A 86 12.70 12.28 -11.54
N CYS A 87 13.81 12.73 -10.97
CA CYS A 87 13.91 12.99 -9.53
C CYS A 87 12.93 14.08 -9.05
N ASP A 88 12.57 15.04 -9.89
CA ASP A 88 11.71 16.19 -9.55
C ASP A 88 10.22 16.00 -9.85
N THR A 89 9.85 14.89 -10.48
CA THR A 89 8.46 14.62 -10.87
C THR A 89 7.61 14.21 -9.67
N ASN A 90 6.32 14.57 -9.68
CA ASN A 90 5.35 13.97 -8.76
C ASN A 90 5.04 12.52 -9.22
N PHE A 91 4.35 11.71 -8.40
CA PHE A 91 4.11 10.31 -8.76
C PHE A 91 3.14 10.14 -9.94
N THR A 92 2.18 11.05 -10.09
CA THR A 92 1.22 11.02 -11.21
C THR A 92 1.93 11.29 -12.53
N HIS A 93 2.73 12.35 -12.58
CA HIS A 93 3.53 12.72 -13.72
C HIS A 93 4.62 11.70 -14.02
N PHE A 94 5.22 11.10 -12.99
CA PHE A 94 6.15 10.00 -13.18
C PHE A 94 5.49 8.80 -13.86
N LYS A 95 4.23 8.47 -13.53
CA LYS A 95 3.47 7.43 -14.20
C LYS A 95 3.28 7.75 -15.69
N GLU A 96 2.90 8.98 -16.03
CA GLU A 96 2.75 9.44 -17.42
C GLU A 96 4.06 9.29 -18.20
N LEU A 97 5.18 9.72 -17.60
CA LEU A 97 6.50 9.61 -18.23
C LEU A 97 6.97 8.17 -18.39
N LEU A 98 6.62 7.28 -17.46
CA LEU A 98 6.91 5.84 -17.60
C LEU A 98 6.17 5.22 -18.78
N GLU A 99 4.94 5.65 -19.04
CA GLU A 99 4.14 5.22 -20.18
C GLU A 99 4.71 5.78 -21.49
N GLU A 100 4.99 7.10 -21.53
CA GLU A 100 5.46 7.78 -22.75
C GLU A 100 6.90 7.41 -23.16
N ARG A 101 7.84 7.37 -22.22
CA ARG A 101 9.28 7.25 -22.52
C ARG A 101 9.81 5.84 -22.37
N GLU A 102 9.25 5.08 -21.44
CA GLU A 102 9.77 3.75 -21.07
C GLU A 102 8.84 2.61 -21.51
N ASN A 103 7.65 2.93 -22.04
CA ASN A 103 6.61 1.98 -22.41
C ASN A 103 6.20 1.03 -21.25
N ILE A 104 6.22 1.55 -20.02
CA ILE A 104 5.89 0.81 -18.80
C ILE A 104 4.48 1.20 -18.34
N MET A 105 3.52 0.33 -18.63
CA MET A 105 2.13 0.48 -18.19
C MET A 105 1.96 -0.01 -16.75
N ILE A 106 1.71 0.92 -15.82
CA ILE A 106 1.48 0.59 -14.42
C ILE A 106 0.31 1.41 -13.83
N SER A 107 -0.48 0.79 -12.96
CA SER A 107 -1.50 1.51 -12.21
C SER A 107 -0.85 2.45 -11.19
N TYR A 108 -1.50 3.58 -10.91
CA TYR A 108 -0.99 4.55 -9.93
C TYR A 108 -0.79 3.91 -8.54
N THR A 109 -1.71 3.06 -8.11
CA THR A 109 -1.64 2.38 -6.80
C THR A 109 -0.44 1.44 -6.71
N ALA A 110 -0.15 0.68 -7.77
CA ALA A 110 1.02 -0.19 -7.81
C ALA A 110 2.33 0.62 -7.79
N LEU A 111 2.40 1.69 -8.59
CA LEU A 111 3.55 2.60 -8.61
C LEU A 111 3.78 3.24 -7.23
N TYR A 112 2.71 3.75 -6.61
CA TYR A 112 2.75 4.35 -5.28
C TYR A 112 3.29 3.35 -4.26
N ASN A 113 2.79 2.12 -4.25
CA ASN A 113 3.25 1.09 -3.32
C ASN A 113 4.73 0.74 -3.54
N ILE A 114 5.17 0.58 -4.80
CA ILE A 114 6.58 0.29 -5.12
C ILE A 114 7.49 1.40 -4.58
N LEU A 115 7.16 2.66 -4.81
CA LEU A 115 8.00 3.78 -4.39
C LEU A 115 7.96 3.98 -2.86
N THR A 116 6.79 3.90 -2.25
CA THR A 116 6.64 4.13 -0.80
C THR A 116 7.20 3.01 0.06
N THR A 117 7.13 1.76 -0.38
CA THR A 117 7.80 0.63 0.30
C THR A 117 9.31 0.77 0.33
N GLN A 118 9.89 1.48 -0.65
CA GLN A 118 11.31 1.86 -0.68
C GLN A 118 11.60 3.18 0.06
N GLY A 119 10.61 3.77 0.72
CA GLY A 119 10.76 5.03 1.46
C GLY A 119 10.82 6.28 0.57
N ILE A 120 10.63 6.16 -0.75
CA ILE A 120 10.62 7.29 -1.67
C ILE A 120 9.30 8.05 -1.46
N LYS A 121 9.42 9.35 -1.16
CA LYS A 121 8.27 10.24 -0.94
C LYS A 121 8.10 11.16 -2.13
N SER A 122 6.84 11.45 -2.48
CA SER A 122 6.56 12.45 -3.51
C SER A 122 6.93 13.85 -3.00
N LYS A 123 7.80 14.56 -3.74
CA LYS A 123 8.29 15.89 -3.35
C LYS A 123 7.16 16.92 -3.21
N LYS A 124 6.16 16.84 -4.10
CA LYS A 124 5.00 17.74 -4.10
C LYS A 124 3.85 17.10 -3.34
N LYS A 125 3.89 17.18 -2.00
CA LYS A 125 2.70 16.88 -1.20
C LYS A 125 1.61 17.91 -1.50
N HIS A 126 0.36 17.46 -1.51
CA HIS A 126 -0.78 18.39 -1.58
C HIS A 126 -0.60 19.45 -0.48
N LYS A 127 -0.65 20.72 -0.87
CA LYS A 127 -0.67 21.81 0.09
C LYS A 127 -1.97 21.71 0.87
N ASP A 128 -1.90 21.84 2.20
CA ASP A 128 -3.10 21.89 3.02
C ASP A 128 -4.03 22.97 2.48
N ARG A 129 -5.31 22.62 2.35
CA ARG A 129 -6.32 23.56 1.89
C ARG A 129 -6.33 24.73 2.88
N LYS A 130 -6.14 25.95 2.38
CA LYS A 130 -6.37 27.15 3.19
C LYS A 130 -7.84 27.17 3.59
N THR A 131 -8.13 26.87 4.85
CA THR A 131 -9.48 27.00 5.38
C THR A 131 -9.74 28.47 5.66
N HIS A 132 -10.57 29.10 4.84
CA HIS A 132 -11.06 30.44 5.12
C HIS A 132 -12.00 30.37 6.33
N ARG A 133 -11.59 30.98 7.45
CA ARG A 133 -12.45 31.07 8.63
C ARG A 133 -13.64 31.98 8.30
N ARG A 134 -14.84 31.57 8.72
CA ARG A 134 -16.01 32.47 8.68
C ARG A 134 -15.74 33.69 9.58
N ARG A 135 -16.19 34.87 9.16
CA ARG A 135 -16.18 36.06 10.00
C ARG A 135 -17.02 35.80 11.26
N LYS A 136 -16.58 36.33 12.41
CA LYS A 136 -17.38 36.25 13.64
C LYS A 136 -18.71 36.97 13.44
N ARG A 137 -19.79 36.48 14.07
CA ARG A 137 -21.07 37.18 14.10
C ARG A 137 -20.88 38.52 14.81
N LYS A 138 -21.43 39.59 14.25
CA LYS A 138 -21.46 40.91 14.85
C LYS A 138 -22.78 41.15 15.58
N GLU A 139 -22.82 42.12 16.48
CA GLU A 139 -23.94 42.33 17.40
C GLU A 139 -25.17 42.89 16.68
N TYR A 140 -24.96 43.80 15.72
CA TYR A 140 -26.04 44.48 15.01
C TYR A 140 -26.16 44.05 13.54
N GLU A 141 -27.37 44.19 13.00
CA GLU A 141 -27.65 43.99 11.58
C GLU A 141 -26.88 45.01 10.73
N GLY A 142 -26.39 44.60 9.56
CA GLY A 142 -25.65 45.48 8.66
C GLY A 142 -24.14 45.55 8.92
N GLU A 143 -23.65 45.23 10.12
CA GLU A 143 -22.22 45.41 10.42
C GLU A 143 -21.29 44.42 9.67
N LEU A 144 -21.84 43.31 9.18
CA LEU A 144 -21.11 42.35 8.32
C LEU A 144 -21.21 42.69 6.83
N VAL A 145 -21.93 43.73 6.45
CA VAL A 145 -22.01 44.18 5.05
C VAL A 145 -20.63 44.66 4.62
N GLN A 146 -20.12 44.11 3.53
CA GLN A 146 -18.93 44.62 2.85
C GLN A 146 -19.42 45.52 1.72
N ALA A 147 -19.05 46.80 1.77
CA ALA A 147 -19.04 47.63 0.57
C ALA A 147 -17.74 47.30 -0.15
N ASP A 148 -17.82 46.57 -1.26
CA ASP A 148 -16.66 46.30 -2.09
C ASP A 148 -16.62 47.35 -3.22
N GLY A 149 -15.55 48.12 -3.25
CA GLY A 149 -15.29 49.11 -4.30
C GLY A 149 -14.19 48.57 -5.20
N THR A 150 -14.48 48.37 -6.48
CA THR A 150 -13.41 48.06 -7.44
C THR A 150 -12.72 49.38 -7.81
N PRO A 151 -11.38 49.47 -7.70
CA PRO A 151 -10.63 50.65 -8.16
C PRO A 151 -10.56 50.70 -9.70
N PHE A 152 -11.56 50.15 -10.37
CA PHE A 152 -11.66 50.12 -11.81
C PHE A 152 -12.15 51.49 -12.28
N ASP A 153 -11.49 52.03 -13.31
CA ASP A 153 -11.84 53.31 -13.89
C ASP A 153 -13.04 53.14 -14.85
N TRP A 154 -14.23 52.99 -14.26
CA TRP A 154 -15.48 52.78 -14.99
C TRP A 154 -15.82 53.95 -15.93
N PHE A 155 -15.32 55.14 -15.63
CA PHE A 155 -15.58 56.35 -16.41
C PHE A 155 -14.46 56.70 -17.39
N GLN A 156 -13.38 55.90 -17.43
CA GLN A 156 -12.20 56.10 -18.27
C GLN A 156 -11.62 57.52 -18.17
N ASN A 157 -11.76 58.14 -17.01
CA ASN A 157 -11.32 59.52 -16.78
C ASN A 157 -9.96 59.58 -16.05
N GLY A 158 -9.30 58.44 -15.87
CA GLY A 158 -8.02 58.30 -15.19
C GLY A 158 -8.12 58.29 -13.67
N HIS A 159 -9.32 58.49 -13.11
CA HIS A 159 -9.55 58.53 -11.67
C HIS A 159 -10.15 57.22 -11.17
N LYS A 160 -9.41 56.55 -10.29
CA LYS A 160 -9.87 55.33 -9.60
C LYS A 160 -10.51 55.75 -8.28
N TYR A 161 -11.78 55.42 -8.11
CA TYR A 161 -12.51 55.67 -6.86
C TYR A 161 -12.59 54.35 -6.10
N SER A 162 -12.15 54.36 -4.84
CA SER A 162 -12.18 53.22 -3.92
C SER A 162 -12.71 53.67 -2.56
#